data_AF-A0A923ULX4-F1
#
_entry.id   AF-A0A923ULX4-F1
#
_cell.length_a   1.000
_cell.length_b   1.000
_cell.length_c   1.000
_cell.angle_alpha   90.00
_cell.angle_beta   90.00
_cell.angle_gamma   90.00
#
_symmetry.space_group_name_H-M   'P 1'
#
loop_
_entity.id
_entity.type
_entity.pdbx_description
1 polymer ?
#
loop_
_entity_poly.entity_id
_entity_poly.type
_entity_poly.pdbx_seq_one_letter_code
_entity_poly.pdbx_strand_id
1 'polypeptide(L)' 'MKTKIITILLSIFYFIFCIFVIFHNASYRLELLFSGKYLVFMLISVVVFIVLMKVVQEIDDEDGNDF' A
#
# COMPACT_ATOMS: atom_id res chain seq x y z
N MET A 1 2.04 20.58 1.16
CA MET A 1 0.63 20.13 1.26
C MET A 1 0.11 19.43 -0.01
N LYS A 2 0.17 20.04 -1.20
CA LYS A 2 -0.35 19.42 -2.45
C LYS A 2 0.36 18.11 -2.82
N THR A 3 1.70 18.08 -2.77
CA THR A 3 2.50 16.88 -3.09
C THR A 3 2.20 15.72 -2.15
N LYS A 4 2.00 15.99 -0.87
CA LYS A 4 1.71 14.98 0.16
C LYS A 4 0.37 14.27 -0.08
N ILE A 5 -0.67 15.05 -0.37
CA ILE A 5 -2.01 14.51 -0.73
C ILE A 5 -1.90 13.63 -1.98
N ILE A 6 -1.14 14.07 -2.99
CA ILE A 6 -0.92 13.30 -4.22
C ILE A 6 -0.21 11.98 -3.92
N THR A 7 0.85 11.99 -3.11
CA THR A 7 1.61 10.77 -2.75
C THR A 7 0.78 9.81 -1.91
N ILE A 8 -0.01 10.29 -0.94
CA ILE A 8 -0.92 9.45 -0.16
C ILE A 8 -1.95 8.79 -1.08
N LEU A 9 -2.57 9.58 -1.97
CA LEU A 9 -3.53 9.05 -2.94
C LEU A 9 -2.88 7.98 -3.82
N LEU A 10 -1.66 8.21 -4.31
CA LEU A 10 -0.92 7.26 -5.13
C LEU A 10 -0.64 5.95 -4.38
N SER A 11 -0.22 6.03 -3.11
CA SER A 11 0.01 4.87 -2.24
C SER A 11 -1.28 4.07 -2.00
N ILE A 12 -2.42 4.75 -1.80
CA ILE A 12 -3.73 4.11 -1.66
C ILE A 12 -4.13 3.41 -2.97
N PHE A 13 -3.98 4.07 -4.11
CA PHE A 13 -4.28 3.48 -5.42
C PHE A 13 -3.40 2.25 -5.70
N TYR A 14 -2.11 2.33 -5.40
CA TYR A 14 -1.19 1.20 -5.52
C TYR A 14 -1.64 0.01 -4.66
N PHE A 15 -1.99 0.25 -3.39
CA PHE A 15 -2.43 -0.80 -2.49
C PHE A 15 -3.73 -1.47 -2.97
N ILE A 16 -4.72 -0.68 -3.40
CA ILE A 16 -5.96 -1.19 -3.97
C ILE A 16 -5.68 -2.03 -5.23
N PHE A 17 -4.78 -1.55 -6.09
CA PHE A 17 -4.39 -2.28 -7.30
C PHE A 17 -3.71 -3.62 -6.97
N CYS A 18 -2.82 -3.67 -5.99
CA CYS A 18 -2.23 -4.92 -5.53
C CYS A 18 -3.29 -5.91 -5.02
N ILE A 19 -4.23 -5.46 -4.17
CA ILE A 19 -5.33 -6.31 -3.70
C ILE A 19 -6.15 -6.83 -4.88
N PHE A 20 -6.48 -5.96 -5.84
CA PHE A 20 -7.23 -6.37 -7.03
C PHE A 20 -6.50 -7.44 -7.83
N VAL A 21 -5.20 -7.28 -8.08
CA VAL A 21 -4.38 -8.27 -8.81
C VAL A 21 -4.31 -9.59 -8.04
N ILE A 22 -4.10 -9.55 -6.73
CA ILE A 22 -4.08 -10.75 -5.88
C ILE A 22 -5.44 -11.46 -5.95
N PHE A 23 -6.54 -10.70 -5.86
CA PHE A 23 -7.89 -11.26 -5.90
C PHE A 23 -8.27 -11.82 -7.28
N HIS A 24 -7.84 -11.16 -8.36
CA HIS A 24 -7.98 -11.65 -9.72
C HIS A 24 -7.23 -12.97 -9.93
N ASN A 25 -5.97 -13.06 -9.47
CA ASN A 25 -5.19 -14.30 -9.55
C ASN A 25 -5.77 -15.42 -8.67
N ALA A 26 -6.41 -15.07 -7.56
CA ALA A 26 -7.21 -15.98 -6.75
C ALA A 26 -8.55 -16.40 -7.43
N SER A 27 -8.75 -16.05 -8.71
CA SER A 27 -9.98 -16.31 -9.47
C SER A 27 -11.23 -15.74 -8.79
N TYR A 28 -11.08 -14.66 -8.03
CA TYR A 28 -12.14 -14.03 -7.22
C TYR A 28 -12.75 -14.97 -6.16
N ARG A 29 -12.05 -16.07 -5.81
CA ARG A 29 -12.51 -17.04 -4.82
C ARG A 29 -11.85 -16.76 -3.47
N LEU A 30 -12.66 -16.46 -2.46
CA LEU A 30 -12.18 -16.19 -1.09
C LEU A 30 -11.39 -17.36 -0.50
N GLU A 31 -11.83 -18.58 -0.74
CA GLU A 31 -11.14 -19.83 -0.35
C GLU A 31 -9.73 -19.92 -0.93
N LEU A 32 -9.52 -19.49 -2.18
CA LEU A 32 -8.18 -19.43 -2.77
C LEU A 32 -7.38 -18.27 -2.19
N LEU A 33 -8.02 -17.13 -1.93
CA LEU A 33 -7.39 -15.94 -1.35
C LEU A 33 -6.77 -16.24 0.03
N PHE A 34 -7.39 -17.14 0.80
CA PHE A 34 -6.86 -17.64 2.08
C PHE A 34 -5.83 -18.77 1.94
N SER A 35 -5.50 -19.21 0.72
CA SER A 35 -4.39 -20.12 0.53
C SER A 35 -3.06 -19.41 0.81
N GLY A 36 -2.08 -20.17 1.32
CA GLY A 36 -0.83 -19.60 1.84
C GLY A 36 -0.09 -18.69 0.85
N LYS A 37 -0.18 -18.95 -0.46
CA LYS A 37 0.48 -18.11 -1.47
C LYS A 37 -0.11 -16.69 -1.52
N TYR A 38 -1.43 -16.57 -1.64
CA TYR A 38 -2.08 -15.25 -1.77
C TYR A 38 -2.09 -14.48 -0.45
N LEU A 39 -2.13 -15.19 0.69
CA LEU A 39 -2.01 -14.59 2.01
C LEU A 39 -0.63 -13.93 2.21
N VAL A 40 0.45 -14.58 1.76
CA VAL A 40 1.81 -14.00 1.78
C VAL A 40 1.87 -12.75 0.89
N PHE A 41 1.32 -12.79 -0.33
CA PHE A 41 1.30 -11.61 -1.19
C PHE A 41 0.49 -10.46 -0.57
N MET A 42 -0.63 -10.76 0.06
CA MET A 42 -1.46 -9.76 0.74
C MET A 42 -0.71 -9.10 1.90
N LEU A 43 0.00 -9.88 2.71
CA LEU A 43 0.86 -9.37 3.78
C LEU A 43 1.97 -8.47 3.25
N ILE A 44 2.64 -8.87 2.17
CA ILE A 44 3.68 -8.04 1.53
C ILE A 44 3.08 -6.70 1.05
N SER A 45 1.90 -6.72 0.41
CA SER A 45 1.24 -5.49 -0.02
C SER A 45 0.91 -4.55 1.15
N VAL A 46 0.47 -5.10 2.29
CA VAL A 46 0.22 -4.31 3.51
C VAL A 46 1.51 -3.71 4.05
N VAL A 47 2.59 -4.49 4.13
CA VAL A 47 3.90 -4.01 4.62
C VAL A 47 4.42 -2.88 3.73
N VAL A 48 4.36 -3.04 2.40
CA VAL A 48 4.79 -2.00 1.44
C VAL A 48 3.96 -0.72 1.62
N PHE A 49 2.64 -0.84 1.78
CA PHE A 49 1.79 0.32 2.03
C PHE A 49 2.17 1.06 3.31
N ILE A 50 2.42 0.34 4.42
CA ILE A 50 2.85 0.95 5.68
C ILE A 50 4.20 1.66 5.52
N VAL A 51 5.16 1.05 4.83
CA VAL A 51 6.48 1.66 4.57
C VAL A 51 6.32 2.93 3.76
N LEU A 52 5.53 2.92 2.68
CA LEU A 52 5.25 4.11 1.87
C LEU A 52 4.61 5.23 2.72
N MET A 53 3.65 4.90 3.58
CA MET A 53 3.02 5.88 4.46
C MET A 53 3.99 6.48 5.48
N LYS A 54 4.90 5.67 6.03
CA LYS A 54 5.95 6.16 6.95
C LYS A 54 6.95 7.08 6.24
N VAL A 55 7.41 6.71 5.05
CA VAL A 55 8.31 7.55 4.25
C VAL A 55 7.65 8.89 3.93
N VAL A 56 6.35 8.89 3.60
CA VAL A 56 5.61 10.14 3.38
C VAL A 56 5.53 11.01 4.63
N GLN A 57 5.41 10.42 5.82
CA GLN A 57 5.45 11.15 7.10
C GLN A 57 6.83 11.72 7.40
N GLU A 58 7.90 10.97 7.13
CA GLU A 58 9.28 11.41 7.40
C GLU A 58 9.68 12.59 6.48
N ILE A 59 9.27 12.55 5.21
CA ILE A 59 9.39 13.70 4.29
C ILE A 59 8.56 14.91 4.78
N ASP A 60 7.47 14.68 5.54
CA ASP A 60 6.67 15.75 6.14
C ASP A 60 7.46 16.48 7.24
N ASP A 61 8.12 15.70 8.09
CA ASP A 61 8.84 16.18 9.28
C ASP A 61 10.16 16.90 8.91
N GLU A 62 10.85 16.51 7.83
CA GLU A 62 12.06 17.20 7.35
C GLU A 62 11.75 18.59 6.76
N ASP A 63 10.70 18.74 5.95
CA ASP A 63 10.26 20.03 5.39
C ASP A 63 9.75 21.01 6.48
N GLY A 64 9.43 20.53 7.68
CA GLY A 64 8.86 21.30 8.78
C GLY A 64 9.87 21.87 9.78
N ASN A 65 11.15 21.46 9.70
CA ASN A 65 12.20 21.78 10.68
C ASN A 65 13.16 22.91 10.25
N ASP A 66 12.92 23.55 9.10
CA ASP A 66 13.74 24.66 8.57
C ASP A 66 13.34 26.05 9.12
N PHE A 67 12.87 26.15 10.37
CA PHE A 67 12.58 27.43 11.05
C PHE A 67 13.24 27.56 12.43
#